data_AF-A0A7C2K9D3-F1
#
_entry.id   AF-A0A7C2K9D3-F1
#
_cell.length_a   1.000
_cell.length_b   1.000
_cell.length_c   1.000
_cell.angle_alpha   90.00
_cell.angle_beta   90.00
_cell.angle_gamma   90.00
#
_symmetry.space_group_name_H-M   'P 1'
#
loop_
_entity.id
_entity.type
_entity.pdbx_description
1 polymer ?
#
loop_
_entity_poly.entity_id
_entity_poly.type
_entity_poly.pdbx_seq_one_letter_code
_entity_poly.pdbx_strand_id
1 'polypeptide(L)'
;MTRRFASALVFAVVCAACSTPPEPLGPRIDSADDLVGALRDAGVEVQETAMPALRAGLPGGRVVLVGAERVEIYELPTEDERQRRLADLPLETWPTGAPNVWSRSRIIVVYDGVDGPTVALLSGLLGDSLTLVHPDTVEPYPPAVAAAIGHLVEWIGVDPGAVEVVAYESAEWPDACLGLAQPEEACAQVVTPGWLITLQVDSRTYHLRTDELGGVARVAP
;
A
#
# COMPACT_ATOMS: atom_id res chain seq x y z
N MET A 1 37.62 -57.68 40.09
CA MET A 1 37.91 -56.78 38.95
C MET A 1 36.70 -55.91 38.70
N THR A 2 36.84 -54.63 39.02
CA THR A 2 35.87 -53.54 38.97
C THR A 2 35.77 -52.98 37.56
N ARG A 3 34.56 -52.71 37.05
CA ARG A 3 34.27 -51.62 36.08
C ARG A 3 32.76 -51.35 36.07
N ARG A 4 32.35 -50.30 36.78
CA ARG A 4 31.03 -49.66 36.67
C ARG A 4 31.09 -48.74 35.45
N PHE A 5 30.28 -49.01 34.42
CA PHE A 5 30.07 -48.10 33.31
C PHE A 5 28.94 -47.13 33.67
N ALA A 6 29.26 -45.84 33.75
CA ALA A 6 28.28 -44.77 33.84
C ALA A 6 27.91 -44.36 32.41
N SER A 7 26.69 -44.68 31.97
CA SER A 7 26.14 -44.18 30.71
C SER A 7 25.55 -42.80 30.93
N ALA A 8 26.21 -41.77 30.41
CA ALA A 8 25.65 -40.42 30.29
C ALA A 8 24.64 -40.42 29.14
N LEU A 9 23.37 -40.17 29.47
CA LEU A 9 22.27 -40.03 28.51
C LEU A 9 22.31 -38.60 27.96
N VAL A 10 22.78 -38.42 26.72
CA VAL A 10 22.73 -37.14 26.00
C VAL A 10 21.31 -36.99 25.45
N PHE A 11 20.53 -36.09 26.05
CA PHE A 11 19.23 -35.67 25.52
C PHE A 11 19.47 -34.79 24.28
N ALA A 12 19.28 -35.35 23.09
CA ALA A 12 19.25 -34.58 21.85
C ALA A 12 17.92 -33.80 21.79
N VAL A 13 17.99 -32.48 21.99
CA VAL A 13 16.88 -31.56 21.75
C VAL A 13 16.68 -31.47 20.24
N VAL A 14 15.60 -32.07 19.74
CA VAL A 14 15.15 -31.91 18.35
C VAL A 14 14.41 -30.58 18.26
N CYS A 15 15.05 -29.56 17.71
CA CYS A 15 14.36 -28.33 17.33
C CYS A 15 13.41 -28.65 16.17
N ALA A 16 12.11 -28.70 16.47
CA ALA A 16 11.08 -28.69 15.44
C ALA A 16 11.07 -27.29 14.80
N ALA A 17 11.79 -27.16 13.67
CA ALA A 17 11.63 -26.02 12.80
C ALA A 17 10.22 -26.11 12.19
N CYS A 18 9.31 -25.24 12.62
CA CYS A 18 8.03 -25.05 11.94
C CYS A 18 8.32 -24.44 10.56
N SER A 19 8.51 -25.29 9.55
CA SER A 19 8.47 -24.85 8.15
C SER A 19 7.02 -24.55 7.80
N THR A 20 6.69 -23.26 7.64
CA THR A 20 5.43 -22.84 7.02
C THR A 20 5.31 -23.54 5.66
N PRO A 21 4.21 -24.26 5.38
CA PRO A 21 3.99 -24.82 4.04
C PRO A 21 4.10 -23.71 3.00
N PRO A 22 4.75 -23.93 1.85
CA PRO A 22 4.71 -22.95 0.78
C PRO A 22 3.24 -22.69 0.45
N GLU A 23 2.85 -21.42 0.50
CA GLU A 23 1.51 -20.97 0.12
C GLU A 23 1.21 -21.53 -1.27
N PRO A 24 0.04 -22.18 -1.47
CA PRO A 24 -0.29 -22.71 -2.79
C PRO A 24 -0.21 -21.56 -3.79
N LEU A 25 0.62 -21.73 -4.81
CA LEU A 25 0.72 -20.77 -5.92
C LEU A 25 -0.72 -20.53 -6.40
N GLY A 26 -1.20 -19.31 -6.26
CA GLY A 26 -2.54 -18.92 -6.69
C GLY A 26 -2.80 -19.31 -8.15
N PRO A 27 -4.06 -19.29 -8.61
CA PRO A 27 -4.40 -19.74 -9.95
C PRO A 27 -3.53 -19.03 -11.00
N ARG A 28 -3.08 -19.80 -11.99
CA ARG A 28 -2.33 -19.25 -13.12
C ARG A 28 -3.31 -18.55 -14.03
N ILE A 29 -3.11 -17.25 -14.25
CA ILE A 29 -3.96 -16.42 -15.10
C ILE A 29 -3.16 -16.01 -16.33
N ASP A 30 -3.34 -16.74 -17.44
CA ASP A 30 -2.64 -16.48 -18.71
C ASP A 30 -3.56 -15.90 -19.79
N SER A 31 -4.88 -15.91 -19.57
CA SER A 31 -5.88 -15.46 -20.53
C SER A 31 -7.09 -14.82 -19.84
N ALA A 32 -7.94 -14.17 -20.64
CA ALA A 32 -9.21 -13.64 -20.15
C ALA A 32 -10.13 -14.75 -19.63
N ASP A 33 -10.08 -15.94 -20.26
CA ASP A 33 -10.86 -17.10 -19.84
C ASP A 33 -10.39 -17.65 -18.49
N ASP A 34 -9.07 -17.68 -18.25
CA ASP A 34 -8.52 -18.10 -16.96
C ASP A 34 -8.94 -17.15 -15.83
N LEU A 35 -8.93 -15.83 -16.09
CA LEU A 35 -9.39 -14.84 -15.12
C LEU A 35 -10.87 -15.01 -14.80
N VAL A 36 -11.72 -15.14 -15.83
CA VAL A 36 -13.16 -15.34 -15.65
C VAL A 36 -13.44 -16.65 -14.91
N GLY A 37 -12.69 -17.71 -15.21
CA GLY A 37 -12.74 -18.98 -14.48
C GLY A 37 -12.40 -18.81 -13.00
N ALA A 38 -11.27 -18.16 -12.70
CA ALA A 38 -10.82 -17.92 -11.33
C ALA A 38 -11.80 -17.06 -10.52
N LEU A 39 -12.42 -16.05 -11.13
CA LEU A 39 -13.45 -15.23 -10.49
C LEU A 39 -14.70 -16.05 -10.13
N ARG A 40 -15.12 -16.97 -11.02
CA ARG A 40 -16.25 -17.87 -10.75
C ARG A 40 -15.90 -18.89 -9.67
N ASP A 41 -14.69 -19.43 -9.67
CA ASP A 41 -14.19 -20.35 -8.63
C ASP A 41 -14.09 -19.66 -7.25
N ALA A 42 -13.86 -18.36 -7.23
CA ALA A 42 -13.94 -17.52 -6.02
C ALA A 42 -15.38 -17.27 -5.54
N GLY A 43 -16.39 -17.83 -6.22
CA GLY A 43 -17.80 -17.74 -5.86
C GLY A 43 -18.49 -16.45 -6.31
N VAL A 44 -17.86 -15.67 -7.20
CA VAL A 44 -18.44 -14.42 -7.71
C VAL A 44 -19.25 -14.68 -8.97
N GLU A 45 -20.42 -14.05 -9.05
CA GLU A 45 -21.23 -14.05 -10.26
C GLU A 45 -20.54 -13.20 -11.34
N VAL A 46 -20.19 -13.82 -12.47
CA VAL A 46 -19.54 -13.16 -13.61
C VAL A 46 -20.37 -13.30 -14.87
N GLN A 47 -20.90 -12.19 -15.36
CA GLN A 47 -21.69 -12.11 -16.59
C GLN A 47 -20.89 -11.45 -17.71
N GLU A 48 -20.71 -12.14 -18.83
CA GLU A 48 -20.16 -11.54 -20.05
C GLU A 48 -21.19 -10.65 -20.75
N THR A 49 -20.73 -9.52 -21.29
CA THR A 49 -21.60 -8.55 -21.96
C THR A 49 -21.18 -8.32 -23.40
N ALA A 50 -22.13 -7.93 -24.24
CA ALA A 50 -21.87 -7.46 -25.60
C ALA A 50 -21.47 -5.97 -25.65
N MET A 51 -21.26 -5.32 -24.51
CA MET A 51 -20.90 -3.91 -24.46
C MET A 51 -19.47 -3.72 -24.99
N PRO A 52 -19.18 -2.64 -25.72
CA PRO A 52 -17.82 -2.37 -26.18
C PRO A 52 -16.93 -1.97 -25.00
N ALA A 53 -15.68 -2.46 -24.96
CA ALA A 53 -14.64 -2.04 -24.04
C ALA A 53 -13.96 -0.77 -24.58
N LEU A 54 -14.24 0.38 -23.97
CA LEU A 54 -13.86 1.70 -24.51
C LEU A 54 -12.91 2.47 -23.61
N ARG A 55 -12.69 2.01 -22.36
CA ARG A 55 -12.08 2.84 -21.32
C ARG A 55 -10.58 3.00 -21.49
N ALA A 56 -9.90 1.94 -21.89
CA ALA A 56 -8.47 1.99 -22.13
C ALA A 56 -8.10 2.57 -23.52
N GLY A 57 -9.08 2.93 -24.35
CA GLY A 57 -8.85 3.25 -25.76
C GLY A 57 -8.28 2.07 -26.57
N LEU A 58 -8.31 0.87 -25.98
CA LEU A 58 -7.76 -0.34 -26.55
C LEU A 58 -8.82 -1.06 -27.40
N PRO A 59 -8.49 -1.50 -28.62
CA PRO A 59 -9.39 -2.32 -29.41
C PRO A 59 -9.49 -3.74 -28.82
N GLY A 60 -10.66 -4.37 -28.99
CA GLY A 60 -10.82 -5.81 -28.78
C GLY A 60 -10.97 -6.28 -27.33
N GLY A 61 -11.27 -5.40 -26.39
CA GLY A 61 -11.52 -5.79 -25.00
C GLY A 61 -12.86 -6.52 -24.81
N ARG A 62 -12.84 -7.50 -23.90
CA ARG A 62 -14.02 -8.19 -23.35
C ARG A 62 -14.54 -7.39 -22.15
N VAL A 63 -15.85 -7.25 -22.04
CA VAL A 63 -16.48 -6.63 -20.86
C VAL A 63 -17.23 -7.68 -20.07
N VAL A 64 -16.93 -7.77 -18.78
CA VAL A 64 -17.67 -8.59 -17.82
C VAL A 64 -18.26 -7.74 -16.71
N LEU A 65 -19.37 -8.21 -16.14
CA LEU A 65 -19.90 -7.73 -14.86
C LEU A 65 -19.46 -8.70 -13.77
N VAL A 66 -18.74 -8.20 -12.77
CA VAL A 66 -18.35 -8.92 -11.55
C VAL A 66 -19.33 -8.45 -10.47
N GLY A 67 -20.38 -9.24 -10.21
CA GLY A 67 -21.57 -8.72 -9.55
C GLY A 67 -22.22 -7.60 -10.38
N ALA A 68 -22.28 -6.39 -9.84
CA ALA A 68 -22.76 -5.20 -10.56
C ALA A 68 -21.63 -4.37 -11.21
N GLU A 69 -20.36 -4.74 -10.95
CA GLU A 69 -19.19 -3.94 -11.31
C GLU A 69 -18.69 -4.26 -12.71
N ARG A 70 -18.53 -3.23 -13.54
CA ARG A 70 -18.07 -3.37 -14.92
C ARG A 70 -16.55 -3.46 -14.98
N VAL A 71 -16.03 -4.58 -15.49
CA VAL A 71 -14.60 -4.82 -15.68
C VAL A 71 -14.30 -5.06 -17.16
N GLU A 72 -13.29 -4.38 -17.69
CA GLU A 72 -12.80 -4.55 -19.07
C GLU A 72 -11.51 -5.39 -19.05
N ILE A 73 -11.45 -6.43 -19.89
CA ILE A 73 -10.33 -7.36 -19.99
C ILE A 73 -9.81 -7.34 -21.43
N TYR A 74 -8.55 -7.00 -21.61
CA TYR A 74 -7.87 -6.96 -22.90
C TYR A 74 -6.82 -8.06 -22.93
N GLU A 75 -7.00 -9.03 -23.82
CA GLU A 75 -6.01 -10.09 -24.06
C GLU A 75 -5.17 -9.75 -25.29
N LEU A 76 -3.85 -9.80 -25.13
CA LEU A 76 -2.89 -9.45 -26.16
C LEU A 76 -2.23 -10.73 -26.72
N PRO A 77 -1.71 -10.69 -27.95
CA PRO A 77 -1.03 -11.85 -28.54
C PRO A 77 0.20 -12.31 -27.74
N THR A 78 0.96 -11.36 -27.19
CA THR A 78 2.20 -11.64 -26.44
C THR A 78 2.35 -10.72 -25.24
N GLU A 79 3.17 -11.15 -24.29
CA GLU A 79 3.63 -10.33 -23.16
C GLU A 79 4.25 -9.02 -23.62
N ASP A 80 5.13 -9.07 -24.63
CA ASP A 80 5.82 -7.88 -25.15
C ASP A 80 4.84 -6.87 -25.76
N GLU A 81 3.77 -7.35 -26.41
CA GLU A 81 2.74 -6.47 -26.93
C GLU A 81 1.88 -5.87 -25.81
N ARG A 82 1.57 -6.67 -24.79
CA ARG A 82 0.93 -6.16 -23.58
C ARG A 82 1.77 -5.10 -22.88
N GLN A 83 3.07 -5.32 -22.70
CA GLN A 83 3.98 -4.35 -22.09
C GLN A 83 4.03 -3.04 -22.87
N ARG A 84 4.21 -3.12 -24.19
CA ARG A 84 4.15 -1.93 -25.07
C ARG A 84 2.83 -1.21 -24.93
N ARG A 85 1.72 -1.96 -24.95
CA ARG A 85 0.39 -1.36 -24.89
C ARG A 85 0.08 -0.72 -23.55
N LEU A 86 0.53 -1.33 -22.46
CA LEU A 86 0.40 -0.79 -21.11
C LEU A 86 1.15 0.54 -20.97
N ALA A 87 2.36 0.64 -21.55
CA ALA A 87 3.16 1.87 -21.53
C ALA A 87 2.51 3.03 -22.32
N ASP A 88 1.69 2.71 -23.31
CA ASP A 88 0.96 3.70 -24.12
C ASP A 88 -0.39 4.12 -23.50
N LEU A 89 -0.78 3.56 -22.34
CA LEU A 89 -2.05 3.91 -21.72
C LEU A 89 -2.05 5.36 -21.20
N PRO A 90 -3.13 6.12 -21.45
CA PRO A 90 -3.22 7.53 -21.06
C PRO A 90 -3.63 7.69 -19.58
N LEU A 91 -2.88 7.08 -18.65
CA LEU A 91 -3.23 6.95 -17.22
C LEU A 91 -3.54 8.30 -16.53
N GLU A 92 -2.93 9.39 -16.99
CA GLU A 92 -3.04 10.73 -16.39
C GLU A 92 -4.20 11.59 -16.95
N THR A 93 -4.83 11.19 -18.05
CA THR A 93 -5.78 12.07 -18.79
C THR A 93 -7.23 11.60 -18.72
N TRP A 94 -7.54 10.69 -17.81
CA TRP A 94 -8.87 10.12 -17.67
C TRP A 94 -9.85 11.07 -16.96
N PRO A 95 -11.02 11.37 -17.55
CA PRO A 95 -11.93 12.43 -17.07
C PRO A 95 -12.62 12.11 -15.74
N THR A 96 -12.60 10.86 -15.27
CA THR A 96 -13.21 10.42 -14.00
C THR A 96 -12.18 9.96 -12.97
N GLY A 97 -10.92 10.37 -13.12
CA GLY A 97 -9.79 9.80 -12.38
C GLY A 97 -9.25 8.52 -13.03
N ALA A 98 -8.12 8.04 -12.53
CA ALA A 98 -7.49 6.84 -13.07
C ALA A 98 -8.20 5.56 -12.61
N PRO A 99 -8.82 4.74 -13.49
CA PRO A 99 -9.24 3.39 -13.16
C PRO A 99 -8.10 2.57 -12.58
N ASN A 100 -8.49 1.54 -11.84
CA ASN A 100 -7.62 0.46 -11.46
C ASN A 100 -7.22 -0.36 -12.69
N VAL A 101 -5.93 -0.60 -12.87
CA VAL A 101 -5.36 -1.31 -14.01
C VAL A 101 -4.46 -2.41 -13.47
N TRP A 102 -4.72 -3.65 -13.84
CA TRP A 102 -3.84 -4.77 -13.54
C TRP A 102 -3.26 -5.34 -14.83
N SER A 103 -2.14 -6.02 -14.71
CA SER A 103 -1.60 -6.83 -15.81
C SER A 103 -0.99 -8.11 -15.30
N ARG A 104 -1.29 -9.22 -15.96
CA ARG A 104 -0.69 -10.53 -15.67
C ARG A 104 -0.59 -11.34 -16.95
N SER A 105 0.57 -11.97 -17.20
CA SER A 105 0.87 -12.59 -18.48
C SER A 105 0.44 -11.63 -19.62
N ARG A 106 -0.31 -12.10 -20.60
CA ARG A 106 -0.75 -11.33 -21.77
C ARG A 106 -2.07 -10.57 -21.61
N ILE A 107 -2.61 -10.41 -20.40
CA ILE A 107 -3.86 -9.66 -20.18
C ILE A 107 -3.64 -8.32 -19.47
N ILE A 108 -4.47 -7.33 -19.83
CA ILE A 108 -4.66 -6.06 -19.12
C ILE A 108 -6.10 -6.03 -18.62
N VAL A 109 -6.31 -5.67 -17.37
CA VAL A 109 -7.63 -5.55 -16.76
C VAL A 109 -7.83 -4.11 -16.31
N VAL A 110 -8.97 -3.52 -16.66
CA VAL A 110 -9.31 -2.13 -16.36
C VAL A 110 -10.65 -2.06 -15.65
N TYR A 111 -10.69 -1.34 -14.53
CA TYR A 111 -11.86 -1.18 -13.68
C TYR A 111 -11.95 0.26 -13.18
N ASP A 112 -12.96 1.01 -13.64
CA ASP A 112 -13.19 2.41 -13.20
C ASP A 112 -13.92 2.53 -11.86
N GLY A 113 -14.39 1.43 -11.28
CA GLY A 113 -15.11 1.50 -10.02
C GLY A 113 -14.17 1.56 -8.81
N VAL A 114 -14.80 1.74 -7.65
CA VAL A 114 -14.13 1.91 -6.34
C VAL A 114 -14.61 0.86 -5.33
N ASP A 115 -15.30 -0.19 -5.79
CA ASP A 115 -15.79 -1.27 -4.93
C ASP A 115 -14.59 -2.03 -4.35
N GLY A 116 -14.32 -1.81 -3.07
CA GLY A 116 -13.20 -2.40 -2.35
C GLY A 116 -13.12 -3.93 -2.47
N PRO A 117 -14.22 -4.68 -2.29
CA PRO A 117 -14.24 -6.13 -2.52
C PRO A 117 -13.78 -6.53 -3.93
N THR A 118 -14.25 -5.85 -4.97
CA THR A 118 -13.85 -6.11 -6.36
C THR A 118 -12.36 -5.83 -6.58
N VAL A 119 -11.85 -4.69 -6.06
CA VAL A 119 -10.42 -4.34 -6.12
C VAL A 119 -9.57 -5.40 -5.41
N ALA A 120 -9.94 -5.79 -4.19
CA ALA A 120 -9.20 -6.79 -3.42
C ALA A 120 -9.17 -8.17 -4.09
N LEU A 121 -10.30 -8.58 -4.67
CA LEU A 121 -10.41 -9.84 -5.41
C LEU A 121 -9.51 -9.84 -6.66
N LEU A 122 -9.59 -8.79 -7.47
CA LEU A 122 -8.77 -8.67 -8.68
C LEU A 122 -7.28 -8.60 -8.33
N SER A 123 -6.90 -7.86 -7.28
CA SER A 123 -5.51 -7.82 -6.82
C SER A 123 -5.02 -9.18 -6.31
N GLY A 124 -5.85 -9.93 -5.60
CA GLY A 124 -5.51 -11.30 -5.16
C GLY A 124 -5.27 -12.27 -6.32
N LEU A 125 -5.92 -12.05 -7.47
CA LEU A 125 -5.78 -12.89 -8.67
C LEU A 125 -4.71 -12.41 -9.63
N LEU A 126 -4.45 -11.11 -9.71
CA LEU A 126 -3.61 -10.50 -10.75
C LEU A 126 -2.32 -9.89 -10.22
N GLY A 127 -2.16 -9.80 -8.90
CA GLY A 127 -1.11 -9.02 -8.24
C GLY A 127 -1.55 -7.57 -8.01
N ASP A 128 -0.62 -6.70 -7.64
CA ASP A 128 -0.96 -5.30 -7.34
C ASP A 128 -1.46 -4.55 -8.59
N SER A 129 -2.42 -3.64 -8.37
CA SER A 129 -2.88 -2.72 -9.41
C SER A 129 -1.76 -1.73 -9.73
N LEU A 130 -1.54 -1.50 -11.02
CA LEU A 130 -0.54 -0.59 -11.59
C LEU A 130 -0.93 0.88 -11.45
N THR A 131 -2.22 1.16 -11.26
CA THR A 131 -2.77 2.52 -11.12
C THR A 131 -3.41 2.78 -9.77
N LEU A 132 -3.56 1.75 -8.92
CA LEU A 132 -3.41 2.06 -7.52
C LEU A 132 -2.01 2.63 -7.42
N VAL A 133 -1.96 3.96 -7.32
CA VAL A 133 -0.91 4.59 -6.57
C VAL A 133 -0.97 3.85 -5.24
N HIS A 134 -0.13 2.83 -5.07
CA HIS A 134 0.41 2.58 -3.76
C HIS A 134 1.35 3.76 -3.63
N PRO A 135 0.98 4.86 -2.93
CA PRO A 135 1.97 5.85 -2.58
C PRO A 135 3.02 5.09 -1.79
N ASP A 136 4.08 4.76 -2.51
CA ASP A 136 5.28 4.11 -2.04
C ASP A 136 5.06 2.66 -1.60
N THR A 137 6.11 1.85 -1.69
CA THR A 137 6.38 0.97 -0.55
C THR A 137 6.17 1.82 0.70
N VAL A 138 5.06 1.64 1.42
CA VAL A 138 4.88 2.22 2.75
C VAL A 138 5.92 1.51 3.61
N GLU A 139 7.16 1.97 3.52
CA GLU A 139 8.00 2.02 4.69
C GLU A 139 7.15 2.84 5.66
N PRO A 140 6.62 2.21 6.72
CA PRO A 140 5.71 2.90 7.62
C PRO A 140 6.41 4.19 8.04
N TYR A 141 5.72 5.32 7.88
CA TYR A 141 6.28 6.58 8.31
C TYR A 141 6.84 6.41 9.73
N PRO A 142 7.94 7.10 10.06
CA PRO A 142 8.40 7.13 11.44
C PRO A 142 7.22 7.40 12.37
N PRO A 143 7.13 6.75 13.55
CA PRO A 143 6.01 6.94 14.48
C PRO A 143 5.79 8.43 14.83
N ALA A 144 6.85 9.22 14.77
CA ALA A 144 6.85 10.68 14.83
C ALA A 144 5.89 11.39 13.84
N VAL A 145 5.75 10.90 12.61
CA VAL A 145 4.86 11.49 11.59
C VAL A 145 3.40 11.30 11.99
N ALA A 146 3.04 10.10 12.45
CA ALA A 146 1.68 9.84 12.95
C ALA A 146 1.37 10.71 14.19
N ALA A 147 2.33 10.86 15.09
CA ALA A 147 2.19 11.74 16.26
C ALA A 147 2.04 13.22 15.86
N ALA A 148 2.78 13.68 14.84
CA ALA A 148 2.66 15.03 14.32
C ALA A 148 1.28 15.29 13.70
N ILE A 149 0.75 14.35 12.91
CA ILE A 149 -0.62 14.46 12.37
C ILE A 149 -1.62 14.55 13.50
N GLY A 150 -1.54 13.66 14.49
CA GLY A 150 -2.42 13.69 15.67
C GLY A 150 -2.38 15.03 16.40
N HIS A 151 -1.17 15.54 16.65
CA HIS A 151 -0.98 16.84 17.30
C HIS A 151 -1.54 18.01 16.48
N LEU A 152 -1.34 18.01 15.16
CA LEU A 152 -1.87 19.06 14.28
C LEU A 152 -3.40 19.03 14.26
N VAL A 153 -4.00 17.85 14.10
CA VAL A 153 -5.46 17.65 14.11
C VAL A 153 -6.07 18.19 15.39
N GLU A 154 -5.48 17.88 16.55
CA GLU A 154 -5.93 18.40 17.84
C GLU A 154 -5.77 19.92 17.94
N TRP A 155 -4.69 20.47 17.39
CA TRP A 155 -4.37 21.89 17.48
C TRP A 155 -5.30 22.78 16.63
N ILE A 156 -5.66 22.37 15.41
CA ILE A 156 -6.52 23.16 14.50
C ILE A 156 -7.94 22.63 14.35
N GLY A 157 -8.25 21.44 14.87
CA GLY A 157 -9.61 20.88 14.88
C GLY A 157 -10.11 20.42 13.51
N VAL A 158 -9.27 19.71 12.75
CA VAL A 158 -9.61 19.17 11.42
C VAL A 158 -9.69 17.65 11.41
N ASP A 159 -10.22 17.05 10.35
CA ASP A 159 -10.20 15.59 10.21
C ASP A 159 -8.78 15.09 9.89
N PRO A 160 -8.30 13.97 10.45
CA PRO A 160 -6.99 13.40 10.13
C PRO A 160 -6.79 13.12 8.64
N GLY A 161 -7.84 12.74 7.92
CA GLY A 161 -7.78 12.49 6.48
C GLY A 161 -7.63 13.76 5.63
N ALA A 162 -7.79 14.94 6.23
CA ALA A 162 -7.54 16.23 5.57
C ALA A 162 -6.07 16.68 5.68
N VAL A 163 -5.22 15.92 6.39
CA VAL A 163 -3.80 16.24 6.59
C VAL A 163 -2.94 15.47 5.61
N GLU A 164 -2.25 16.17 4.75
CA GLU A 164 -1.28 15.62 3.80
C GLU A 164 0.14 15.72 4.37
N VAL A 165 0.92 14.64 4.27
CA VAL A 165 2.35 14.64 4.63
C VAL A 165 3.15 15.10 3.41
N VAL A 166 3.76 16.28 3.50
CA VAL A 166 4.55 16.86 2.40
C VAL A 166 6.00 16.40 2.45
N ALA A 167 6.61 16.38 3.64
CA ALA A 167 7.99 15.96 3.85
C ALA A 167 8.25 15.60 5.31
N TYR A 168 9.30 14.82 5.56
CA TYR A 168 9.86 14.60 6.89
C TYR A 168 11.36 14.36 6.80
N GLU A 169 12.13 14.98 7.70
CA GLU A 169 13.58 14.90 7.73
C GLU A 169 14.06 14.71 9.17
N SER A 170 15.08 13.86 9.36
CA SER A 170 15.72 13.70 10.67
C SER A 170 16.42 14.99 11.07
N ALA A 171 16.24 15.43 12.32
CA ALA A 171 16.83 16.64 12.87
C ALA A 171 17.32 16.41 14.30
N GLU A 172 18.20 17.29 14.77
CA GLU A 172 18.61 17.35 16.18
C GLU A 172 18.19 18.69 16.76
N TRP A 173 17.52 18.65 17.91
CA TRP A 173 17.02 19.82 18.60
C TRP A 173 17.88 20.21 19.79
N PRO A 174 17.97 21.50 20.15
CA PRO A 174 18.90 21.96 21.19
C PRO A 174 18.48 21.57 22.62
N ASP A 175 17.20 21.25 22.83
CA ASP A 175 16.61 20.95 24.14
C ASP A 175 15.41 19.99 24.00
N ALA A 176 14.91 19.51 25.15
CA ALA A 176 13.74 18.62 25.20
C ALA A 176 12.41 19.29 24.78
N CYS A 177 12.39 20.61 24.57
CA CYS A 177 11.27 21.35 24.00
C CYS A 177 11.43 21.60 22.51
N LEU A 178 12.38 20.91 21.87
CA LEU A 178 12.60 20.93 20.44
C LEU A 178 13.01 22.33 19.90
N GLY A 179 13.60 23.15 20.78
CA GLY A 179 13.92 24.55 20.51
C GLY A 179 12.70 25.46 20.41
N LEU A 180 11.55 25.01 20.90
CA LEU A 180 10.25 25.71 20.88
C LEU A 180 9.67 25.82 22.29
N ALA A 181 10.51 26.18 23.26
CA ALA A 181 10.10 26.44 24.64
C ALA A 181 9.06 27.58 24.70
N GLN A 182 7.99 27.38 25.46
CA GLN A 182 7.01 28.44 25.71
C GLN A 182 7.54 29.46 26.73
N PRO A 183 6.96 30.67 26.79
CA PRO A 183 7.27 31.61 27.86
C PRO A 183 7.11 30.96 29.23
N GLU A 184 8.14 31.06 30.07
CA GLU A 184 8.22 30.48 31.41
C GLU A 184 8.36 28.93 31.47
N GLU A 185 8.51 28.25 30.34
CA GLU A 185 8.76 26.82 30.31
C GLU A 185 10.25 26.50 30.53
N ALA A 186 10.54 25.65 31.51
CA ALA A 186 11.89 25.16 31.77
C ALA A 186 12.12 23.83 31.02
N CYS A 187 12.97 23.85 30.00
CA CYS A 187 13.29 22.70 29.17
C CYS A 187 14.66 22.12 29.52
N ALA A 188 14.75 20.79 29.60
CA ALA A 188 16.01 20.10 29.83
C ALA A 188 16.98 20.42 28.67
N GLN A 189 18.19 20.86 29.01
CA GLN A 189 19.25 21.24 28.08
C GLN A 189 19.97 20.00 27.53
N VAL A 190 19.26 19.21 26.74
CA VAL A 190 19.74 17.97 26.13
C VAL A 190 19.45 17.99 24.64
N VAL A 191 20.47 17.70 23.82
CA VAL A 191 20.28 17.55 22.38
C VAL A 191 19.35 16.37 22.14
N THR A 192 18.22 16.64 21.48
CA THR A 192 17.14 15.67 21.31
C THR A 192 17.02 15.31 19.82
N PRO A 193 17.37 14.08 19.42
CA PRO A 193 17.11 13.59 18.08
C PRO A 193 15.62 13.56 17.79
N GLY A 194 15.25 13.81 16.55
CA GLY A 194 13.85 13.94 16.17
C GLY A 194 13.63 14.20 14.70
N TRP A 195 12.48 14.79 14.39
CA TRP A 195 12.02 15.00 13.02
C TRP A 195 11.50 16.41 12.81
N LEU A 196 11.84 17.00 11.67
CA LEU A 196 11.12 18.14 11.11
C LEU A 196 10.13 17.60 10.08
N ILE A 197 8.84 17.81 10.31
CA ILE A 197 7.75 17.27 9.51
C ILE A 197 6.96 18.42 8.91
N THR A 198 6.75 18.37 7.61
CA THR A 198 5.95 19.34 6.87
C THR A 198 4.61 18.71 6.54
N LEU A 199 3.54 19.27 7.09
CA LEU A 199 2.16 18.85 6.87
C LEU A 199 1.42 19.93 6.10
N GLN A 200 0.45 19.54 5.28
CA GLN A 200 -0.42 20.45 4.57
C GLN A 200 -1.88 20.15 4.88
N VAL A 201 -2.65 21.22 5.10
CA VAL A 201 -4.11 21.16 5.23
C VAL A 201 -4.68 22.23 4.32
N ASP A 202 -5.49 21.80 3.36
CA ASP A 202 -5.93 22.63 2.24
C ASP A 202 -4.74 23.29 1.51
N SER A 203 -4.60 24.61 1.59
CA SER A 203 -3.52 25.41 1.01
C SER A 203 -2.54 25.96 2.05
N ARG A 204 -2.61 25.48 3.30
CA ARG A 204 -1.76 25.93 4.40
C ARG A 204 -0.76 24.85 4.77
N THR A 205 0.50 25.24 4.84
CA THR A 205 1.61 24.39 5.27
C THR A 205 1.93 24.64 6.73
N TYR A 206 2.14 23.56 7.47
CA TYR A 206 2.50 23.53 8.87
C TYR A 206 3.80 22.76 9.04
N HIS A 207 4.70 23.30 9.85
CA HIS A 207 5.93 22.60 10.21
C HIS A 207 5.80 22.13 11.65
N LEU A 208 6.08 20.86 11.89
CA LEU A 208 6.09 20.27 13.22
C LEU A 208 7.48 19.74 13.53
N ARG A 209 7.90 19.95 14.77
CA ARG A 209 9.10 19.33 15.32
C ARG A 209 8.66 18.25 16.29
N THR A 210 9.27 17.08 16.20
CA THR A 210 9.06 16.00 17.15
C THR A 210 10.36 15.45 17.69
N ASP A 211 10.31 14.70 18.79
CA ASP A 211 11.38 13.74 19.12
C ASP A 211 11.34 12.52 18.19
N GLU A 212 12.30 11.60 18.35
CA GLU A 212 12.49 10.42 17.49
C GLU A 212 11.24 9.54 17.35
N LEU A 213 10.43 9.43 18.42
CA LEU A 213 9.26 8.56 18.48
C LEU A 213 7.92 9.30 18.42
N GLY A 214 7.94 10.63 18.44
CA GLY A 214 6.72 11.45 18.52
C GLY A 214 6.17 11.63 19.94
N GLY A 215 6.94 11.37 20.98
CA GLY A 215 6.52 11.54 22.38
C GLY A 215 6.29 13.01 22.74
N VAL A 216 7.08 13.90 22.15
CA VAL A 216 6.87 15.35 22.13
C VAL A 216 6.70 15.79 20.68
N ALA A 217 5.65 16.55 20.40
CA ALA A 217 5.39 17.19 19.11
C ALA A 217 5.01 18.66 19.33
N ARG A 218 5.55 19.57 18.51
CA ARG A 218 5.27 21.01 18.59
C ARG A 218 5.18 21.63 17.20
N VAL A 219 4.20 22.50 17.02
CA VAL A 219 4.08 23.31 15.80
C VAL A 219 5.14 24.42 15.81
N ALA A 220 5.98 24.44 14.78
CA ALA A 220 6.95 25.49 14.55
C ALA A 220 6.26 26.72 13.92
N PRO A 221 6.73 27.94 14.25
CA PRO A 221 6.19 29.19 13.74
C PRO A 221 6.47 29.42 12.25
#